data_AF-A0A2D3C6S0-F1
#
_entry.id   AF-A0A2D3C6S0-F1
#
_cell.length_a   1.000
_cell.length_b   1.000
_cell.length_c   1.000
_cell.angle_alpha   90.00
_cell.angle_beta   90.00
_cell.angle_gamma   90.00
#
_symmetry.space_group_name_H-M   'P 1'
#
loop_
_entity.id
_entity.type
_entity.pdbx_description
1 polymer ?
#
loop_
_entity_poly.entity_id
_entity_poly.type
_entity_poly.pdbx_seq_one_letter_code
_entity_poly.pdbx_strand_id
1 'polypeptide(L)'
;MTEIEESDRFECKVVNIINNLKWKGVMVKEIKSGGNVYFARTDPKRDLKPGDTLYLGVRELPSQMEEMQAEVTLYNKNDEKIDWTFI
;
A
#
# COMPACT_ATOMS: atom_id res chain seq x y z
N MET A 1 -23.46 0.45 -3.29
CA MET A 1 -22.08 0.95 -3.13
C MET A 1 -21.61 0.41 -1.80
N THR A 2 -20.53 -0.35 -1.78
CA THR A 2 -19.96 -0.88 -0.52
C THR A 2 -19.18 0.26 0.12
N GLU A 3 -19.51 0.61 1.34
CA GLU A 3 -18.77 1.58 2.16
C GLU A 3 -17.40 0.95 2.50
N ILE A 4 -16.31 1.70 2.35
CA ILE A 4 -14.96 1.23 2.67
C ILE A 4 -14.66 1.66 4.10
N GLU A 5 -14.36 0.70 4.97
CA GLU A 5 -13.96 0.97 6.35
C GLU A 5 -12.43 1.01 6.47
N GLU A 6 -11.90 1.80 7.42
CA GLU A 6 -10.44 1.85 7.67
C GLU A 6 -9.87 0.48 8.12
N SER A 7 -10.71 -0.38 8.71
CA SER A 7 -10.41 -1.77 9.05
C SER A 7 -10.35 -2.70 7.84
N ASP A 8 -10.82 -2.28 6.66
CA ASP A 8 -10.77 -3.13 5.48
C ASP A 8 -9.33 -3.41 5.06
N ARG A 9 -9.14 -4.62 4.56
CA ARG A 9 -7.86 -5.12 4.05
C ARG A 9 -8.07 -5.68 2.65
N PHE A 10 -7.57 -4.94 1.67
CA PHE A 10 -7.63 -5.33 0.26
C PHE A 10 -6.36 -6.09 -0.11
N GLU A 11 -6.52 -7.34 -0.56
CA GLU A 11 -5.39 -8.16 -0.97
C GLU A 11 -4.68 -7.55 -2.19
N CYS A 12 -3.35 -7.47 -2.12
CA CYS A 12 -2.53 -6.98 -3.21
C CYS A 12 -1.28 -7.85 -3.41
N LYS A 13 -0.69 -7.74 -4.59
CA LYS A 13 0.54 -8.45 -4.96
C LYS A 13 1.66 -7.46 -5.20
N VAL A 14 2.84 -7.74 -4.66
CA VAL A 14 4.05 -7.01 -5.04
C VAL A 14 4.36 -7.30 -6.50
N VAL A 15 4.41 -6.26 -7.33
CA VAL A 15 4.70 -6.37 -8.77
C VAL A 15 6.08 -5.86 -9.14
N ASN A 16 6.64 -4.94 -8.34
CA ASN A 16 8.00 -4.44 -8.55
C ASN A 16 8.65 -3.95 -7.24
N ILE A 17 9.97 -4.04 -7.18
CA ILE A 17 10.77 -3.52 -6.08
C ILE A 17 11.92 -2.69 -6.65
N ILE A 18 12.00 -1.43 -6.25
CA ILE A 18 13.04 -0.49 -6.62
C ILE A 18 13.98 -0.35 -5.42
N ASN A 19 15.15 -0.98 -5.49
CA ASN A 19 16.09 -0.94 -4.37
C ASN A 19 16.98 0.31 -4.44
N ASN A 20 16.85 1.20 -3.46
CA ASN A 20 17.82 2.25 -3.20
C ASN A 20 18.60 1.89 -1.93
N LEU A 21 19.91 2.18 -1.89
CA LEU A 21 20.80 1.79 -0.76
C LEU A 21 20.27 2.16 0.65
N LYS A 22 19.36 3.14 0.75
CA LYS A 22 18.75 3.59 2.01
C LYS A 22 17.30 3.14 2.23
N TRP A 23 16.58 2.76 1.17
CA TRP A 23 15.14 2.43 1.21
C TRP A 23 14.72 1.61 0.00
N LYS A 24 13.66 0.80 0.15
CA LYS A 24 13.05 0.09 -0.97
C LYS A 24 11.76 0.79 -1.38
N GLY A 25 11.64 1.10 -2.67
CA GLY A 25 10.37 1.41 -3.30
C GLY A 25 9.64 0.11 -3.60
N VAL A 26 8.36 -0.01 -3.22
CA VAL A 26 7.56 -1.21 -3.43
C VAL A 26 6.32 -0.81 -4.22
N MET A 27 6.13 -1.43 -5.38
CA MET A 27 4.91 -1.29 -6.16
C MET A 27 4.05 -2.52 -5.98
N VAL A 28 2.79 -2.32 -5.63
CA VAL A 28 1.80 -3.39 -5.48
C VAL A 28 0.62 -3.18 -6.42
N LYS A 29 -0.05 -4.26 -6.77
CA LYS A 29 -1.30 -4.26 -7.53
C LYS A 29 -2.41 -4.90 -6.70
N GLU A 30 -3.49 -4.16 -6.46
CA GLU A 30 -4.67 -4.70 -5.78
C GLU A 30 -5.39 -5.70 -6.68
N ILE A 31 -5.82 -6.83 -6.12
CA ILE A 31 -6.24 -8.00 -6.91
C ILE A 31 -7.58 -7.78 -7.62
N LYS A 32 -8.54 -7.10 -7.01
CA LYS A 32 -9.90 -6.96 -7.54
C LYS A 32 -10.03 -5.85 -8.59
N SER A 33 -9.53 -4.67 -8.27
CA SER A 33 -9.57 -3.47 -9.11
C SER A 33 -8.45 -3.43 -10.15
N GLY A 34 -7.33 -4.11 -9.86
CA GLY A 34 -6.12 -4.02 -10.69
C GLY A 34 -5.37 -2.69 -10.57
N GLY A 35 -5.75 -1.82 -9.63
CA GLY A 35 -5.06 -0.57 -9.35
C GLY A 35 -3.65 -0.80 -8.79
N ASN A 36 -2.72 0.08 -9.15
CA ASN A 36 -1.34 0.04 -8.65
C ASN A 36 -1.13 1.12 -7.58
N VAL A 37 -0.40 0.78 -6.52
CA VAL A 37 0.02 1.72 -5.48
C VAL A 37 1.51 1.61 -5.28
N TYR A 38 2.20 2.75 -5.16
CA TYR A 38 3.64 2.81 -4.98
C TYR A 38 3.99 3.35 -3.59
N PHE A 39 4.80 2.59 -2.86
CA PHE A 39 5.28 2.91 -1.53
C PHE A 39 6.77 3.23 -1.60
N ALA A 40 7.09 4.50 -1.37
CA ALA A 40 8.41 5.03 -1.68
C ALA A 40 9.40 4.91 -0.53
N ARG A 41 9.07 4.38 0.66
CA ARG A 41 10.00 4.45 1.81
C ARG A 41 9.94 3.20 2.69
N THR A 42 9.74 2.04 2.07
CA THR A 42 9.72 0.78 2.82
C THR A 42 11.12 0.45 3.37
N ASP A 43 11.16 -0.07 4.60
CA ASP A 43 12.40 -0.48 5.29
C ASP A 43 13.19 -1.47 4.42
N PRO A 44 14.45 -1.17 4.06
CA PRO A 44 15.27 -2.04 3.22
C PRO A 44 15.57 -3.40 3.84
N LYS A 45 15.45 -3.55 5.17
CA LYS A 45 15.65 -4.83 5.87
C LYS A 45 14.49 -5.79 5.70
N ARG A 46 13.30 -5.32 5.29
CA ARG A 46 12.18 -6.22 4.99
C ARG A 46 12.49 -7.04 3.73
N ASP A 47 12.27 -8.34 3.82
CA ASP A 47 12.44 -9.29 2.71
C ASP A 47 11.15 -9.40 1.89
N LEU A 48 10.79 -8.31 1.22
CA LEU A 48 9.69 -8.30 0.25
C LEU A 48 10.21 -8.72 -1.12
N LYS A 49 9.40 -9.45 -1.88
CA LYS A 49 9.72 -9.97 -3.23
C LYS A 49 8.51 -9.82 -4.16
N PRO A 50 8.74 -9.64 -5.48
CA PRO A 50 7.67 -9.75 -6.46
C PRO A 50 6.91 -11.08 -6.32
N GLY A 51 5.58 -11.03 -6.31
CA GLY A 51 4.69 -12.17 -6.10
C GLY A 51 4.18 -12.34 -4.66
N ASP A 52 4.78 -11.66 -3.67
CA ASP A 52 4.30 -11.67 -2.29
C ASP A 52 2.88 -11.10 -2.19
N THR A 53 2.05 -11.73 -1.33
CA THR A 53 0.74 -11.20 -0.94
C THR A 53 0.90 -10.25 0.23
N LEU A 54 0.36 -9.05 0.09
CA LEU A 54 0.25 -8.01 1.11
C LEU A 54 -1.20 -7.49 1.15
N TYR A 55 -1.46 -6.52 2.03
CA TYR A 55 -2.79 -5.96 2.23
C TYR A 55 -2.75 -4.44 2.23
N LEU A 56 -3.73 -3.81 1.59
CA LEU A 56 -3.94 -2.36 1.61
C LEU A 56 -5.07 -2.04 2.58
N GLY A 57 -4.85 -1.06 3.46
CA GLY A 57 -5.92 -0.34 4.15
C GLY A 57 -6.07 1.04 3.53
N VAL A 58 -7.30 1.52 3.43
CA VAL A 58 -7.62 2.82 2.82
C VAL A 58 -8.36 3.67 3.85
N ARG A 59 -7.94 4.91 3.99
CA ARG A 59 -8.60 5.91 4.81
C ARG A 59 -8.85 7.15 3.95
N GLU A 60 -10.11 7.44 3.69
CA GLU A 60 -10.49 8.64 2.96
C GLU A 60 -10.07 9.89 3.74
N LEU A 61 -9.52 10.88 3.03
CA LEU A 61 -9.16 12.15 3.63
C LEU A 61 -10.38 13.08 3.64
N PRO A 62 -10.48 14.00 4.62
CA PRO A 62 -11.53 15.01 4.61
C PRO A 62 -11.51 15.81 3.30
N SER A 63 -12.69 16.12 2.77
CA SER A 63 -12.93 16.78 1.47
C SER A 63 -12.32 18.18 1.31
N GLN A 64 -11.55 18.67 2.28
CA GLN A 64 -10.85 19.96 2.27
C GLN A 64 -9.39 19.83 1.82
N MET A 65 -8.89 18.61 1.60
CA MET A 65 -7.57 18.38 0.99
C MET A 65 -7.72 18.27 -0.52
N GLU A 66 -7.56 19.39 -1.24
CA GLU A 66 -7.86 19.49 -2.68
C GLU A 66 -7.00 18.59 -3.58
N GLU A 67 -5.82 18.16 -3.14
CA GLU A 67 -4.86 17.42 -3.97
C GLU A 67 -4.75 15.92 -3.62
N MET A 68 -5.27 15.47 -2.48
CA MET A 68 -5.11 14.09 -1.98
C MET A 68 -6.46 13.52 -1.56
N GLN A 69 -6.82 12.35 -2.08
CA GLN A 69 -8.13 11.73 -1.88
C GLN A 69 -8.13 10.73 -0.73
N ALA A 70 -7.04 9.99 -0.56
CA ALA A 70 -6.96 8.97 0.50
C ALA A 70 -5.53 8.73 0.98
N GLU A 71 -5.42 8.30 2.24
CA GLU A 71 -4.23 7.64 2.76
C GLU A 71 -4.37 6.13 2.52
N VAL A 72 -3.37 5.54 1.89
CA VAL A 72 -3.27 4.09 1.68
C VAL A 72 -2.12 3.56 2.52
N THR A 73 -2.40 2.61 3.40
CA THR A 73 -1.39 1.94 4.22
C THR A 73 -1.17 0.51 3.72
N LEU A 74 0.10 0.11 3.64
CA LEU A 74 0.51 -1.25 3.29
C LEU A 74 0.75 -2.06 4.56
N TYR A 75 0.16 -3.24 4.64
CA TYR A 75 0.25 -4.17 5.75
C TYR A 75 0.76 -5.53 5.30
N ASN A 76 1.42 -6.26 6.20
CA ASN A 76 1.69 -7.68 6.00
C ASN A 76 0.51 -8.56 6.49
N LYS A 77 0.66 -9.88 6.37
CA LYS A 77 -0.34 -10.87 6.79
C LYS A 77 -0.67 -10.88 8.30
N ASN A 78 0.17 -10.26 9.13
CA ASN A 78 -0.03 -10.17 10.57
C ASN A 78 -0.66 -8.81 10.97
N ASP A 79 -1.14 -8.04 9.99
CA ASP A 79 -1.64 -6.67 10.15
C ASP A 79 -0.59 -5.67 10.65
N GLU A 80 0.70 -5.98 10.47
CA GLU A 80 1.78 -5.06 10.81
C GLU A 80 1.99 -4.06 9.67
N LYS A 81 1.93 -2.76 9.99
CA LYS A 81 2.18 -1.68 9.04
C LYS A 81 3.61 -1.78 8.47
N ILE A 82 3.70 -1.75 7.14
CA ILE A 82 4.94 -1.75 6.37
C ILE A 82 5.33 -0.32 6.00
N ASP A 83 4.40 0.40 5.36
CA ASP A 83 4.59 1.77 4.87
C ASP A 83 3.21 2.39 4.57
N TRP A 84 3.17 3.66 4.17
CA TRP A 84 1.94 4.33 3.73
C TRP A 84 2.23 5.40 2.67
N THR A 85 1.20 5.77 1.91
CA THR A 85 1.27 6.85 0.92
C THR A 85 -0.06 7.57 0.82
N PHE A 86 -0.06 8.79 0.29
CA PHE A 86 -1.27 9.44 -0.20
C PHE A 86 -1.48 9.12 -1.68
N ILE A 87 -2.74 9.09 -2.10
CA ILE A 87 -3.17 9.03 -3.51
C ILE A 87 -4.17 10.14 -3.80
#